data_AF-A0A2T3XKK1-F1
#
_entry.id   AF-A0A2T3XKK1-F1
#
_cell.length_a   1.000
_cell.length_b   1.000
_cell.length_c   1.000
_cell.angle_alpha   90.00
_cell.angle_beta   90.00
_cell.angle_gamma   90.00
#
_symmetry.space_group_name_H-M   'P 1'
#
loop_
_entity.id
_entity.type
_entity.pdbx_description
1 polymer ?
#
loop_
_entity_poly.entity_id
_entity_poly.type
_entity_poly.pdbx_seq_one_letter_code
_entity_poly.pdbx_strand_id
1 'polypeptide(L)'
;MREAIDDALFEDLDDDDLEDFDDLDDDIRDFITGQAYEWLLAEGEIQIHGESRRVAGLLLGAGGLPLSDAQRTWLTQLATTPLRLYTVTDVQPQRSMTVCDVLDPDAEPVIISESVGSKANLLGSTIGLRVIREKETFVLSGTMYAFVPMQASNLLRWIRETSEPGREPSASELSFMIRRAWLAQFFEELELPTLMDAYSNEPLLFVTDRYRVRDWNKVNAVLAAQPDVDGNSEHGWERRINCDDGQNRSAASITRTRDEEHLTVFYRTQRHADEGRPWFEAIMADAVEFRIRDLQDPVGALGHLGGDASSAPRSDVPPELAPSAIRQALLRIYANWADEPLPILNERSPREAIATPAGLERVKGLLRAYQHDENRQAGLQQREPVSLQFLWDALGLVPE
;
A
#
# COMPACT_ATOMS: atom_id res chain seq x y z
N MET A 1 28.89 -21.68 10.53
CA MET A 1 28.32 -20.33 10.71
C MET A 1 28.03 -19.71 9.35
N ARG A 2 29.02 -19.49 8.48
CA ARG A 2 28.77 -19.09 7.08
C ARG A 2 27.80 -20.05 6.38
N GLU A 3 28.12 -21.34 6.36
CA GLU A 3 27.23 -22.40 5.81
C GLU A 3 25.82 -22.38 6.41
N ALA A 4 25.64 -22.10 7.70
CA ALA A 4 24.31 -22.03 8.31
C ALA A 4 23.57 -20.70 8.04
N ILE A 5 24.29 -19.65 7.67
CA ILE A 5 23.71 -18.38 7.23
C ILE A 5 23.31 -18.52 5.76
N ASP A 6 24.15 -19.18 4.97
CA ASP A 6 23.87 -19.50 3.58
C ASP A 6 22.65 -20.45 3.53
N ASP A 7 22.66 -21.55 4.29
CA ASP A 7 21.50 -22.45 4.41
C ASP A 7 20.26 -21.68 4.90
N ALA A 8 20.37 -20.79 5.89
CA ALA A 8 19.20 -20.09 6.43
C ALA A 8 18.66 -18.93 5.57
N LEU A 9 19.49 -18.37 4.70
CA LEU A 9 19.13 -17.36 3.72
C LEU A 9 18.61 -18.00 2.44
N PHE A 10 19.21 -19.12 2.02
CA PHE A 10 19.07 -19.69 0.69
C PHE A 10 18.50 -21.12 0.65
N GLU A 11 18.09 -21.73 1.78
CA GLU A 11 17.54 -23.12 1.82
C GLU A 11 16.42 -23.35 0.79
N ASP A 12 15.64 -22.29 0.54
CA ASP A 12 14.46 -22.29 -0.31
C ASP A 12 14.59 -21.32 -1.50
N LEU A 13 15.78 -20.76 -1.76
CA LEU A 13 16.05 -19.98 -2.97
C LEU A 13 16.52 -20.94 -4.07
N ASP A 14 15.97 -20.81 -5.27
CA ASP A 14 16.43 -21.62 -6.40
C ASP A 14 17.78 -21.10 -6.95
N ASP A 15 18.36 -21.82 -7.92
CA ASP A 15 19.65 -21.44 -8.49
C ASP A 15 19.58 -20.04 -9.17
N ASP A 16 18.40 -19.62 -9.65
CA ASP A 16 18.18 -18.32 -10.28
C ASP A 16 18.14 -17.20 -9.20
N ASP A 17 17.44 -17.42 -8.09
CA ASP A 17 17.41 -16.52 -6.93
C ASP A 17 18.81 -16.26 -6.32
N LEU A 18 19.67 -17.28 -6.35
CA LEU A 18 21.06 -17.19 -5.88
C LEU A 18 21.94 -16.31 -6.79
N GLU A 19 21.78 -16.44 -8.11
CA GLU A 19 22.45 -15.57 -9.07
C GLU A 19 21.96 -14.12 -8.92
N ASP A 20 20.66 -13.91 -8.74
CA ASP A 20 20.08 -12.58 -8.53
C ASP A 20 20.57 -11.91 -7.24
N PHE A 21 20.85 -12.67 -6.17
CA PHE A 21 21.43 -12.13 -4.93
C PHE A 21 22.86 -11.60 -5.10
N ASP A 22 23.66 -12.27 -5.93
CA ASP A 22 25.01 -11.82 -6.28
C ASP A 22 24.98 -10.57 -7.19
N ASP A 23 23.86 -10.32 -7.87
CA ASP A 23 23.64 -9.12 -8.70
C ASP A 23 23.05 -7.92 -7.92
N LEU A 24 22.60 -8.11 -6.67
CA LEU A 24 22.13 -7.01 -5.81
C LEU A 24 23.23 -6.00 -5.46
N ASP A 25 22.84 -4.75 -5.24
CA ASP A 25 23.72 -3.72 -4.68
C ASP A 25 24.32 -4.16 -3.33
N ASP A 26 25.60 -3.88 -3.09
CA ASP A 26 26.32 -4.28 -1.87
C ASP A 26 25.62 -3.81 -0.58
N ASP A 27 25.03 -2.62 -0.58
CA ASP A 27 24.27 -2.09 0.56
C ASP A 27 23.02 -2.94 0.88
N ILE A 28 22.34 -3.46 -0.15
CA ILE A 28 21.18 -4.35 -0.01
C ILE A 28 21.64 -5.71 0.50
N ARG A 29 22.76 -6.23 -0.04
CA ARG A 29 23.34 -7.50 0.40
C ARG A 29 23.75 -7.46 1.86
N ASP A 30 24.43 -6.40 2.29
CA ASP A 30 24.85 -6.19 3.68
C ASP A 30 23.62 -6.08 4.61
N PHE A 31 22.57 -5.41 4.14
CA PHE A 31 21.31 -5.32 4.87
C PHE A 31 20.64 -6.70 5.06
N ILE A 32 20.50 -7.50 4.00
CA ILE A 32 19.95 -8.87 4.05
C ILE A 32 20.79 -9.76 4.97
N THR A 33 22.10 -9.71 4.81
CA THR A 33 23.04 -10.47 5.62
C THR A 33 22.92 -10.09 7.11
N GLY A 34 22.77 -8.80 7.42
CA GLY A 34 22.54 -8.31 8.78
C GLY A 34 21.29 -8.91 9.43
N GLN A 35 20.18 -9.03 8.68
CA GLN A 35 18.95 -9.66 9.19
C GLN A 35 19.17 -11.14 9.53
N ALA A 36 19.90 -11.86 8.67
CA ALA A 36 20.18 -13.28 8.89
C ALA A 36 21.04 -13.55 10.13
N TYR A 37 22.01 -12.68 10.43
CA TYR A 37 22.81 -12.82 11.64
C TYR A 37 21.97 -12.69 12.92
N GLU A 38 21.03 -11.74 12.98
CA GLU A 38 20.16 -11.61 14.14
C GLU A 38 19.20 -12.79 14.28
N TRP A 39 18.63 -13.26 13.17
CA TRP A 39 17.84 -14.50 13.16
C TRP A 39 18.64 -15.68 13.71
N LEU A 40 19.88 -15.84 13.25
CA LEU A 40 20.76 -16.91 13.69
C LEU A 40 20.98 -16.85 15.20
N LEU A 41 21.19 -15.64 15.75
CA LEU A 41 21.37 -15.43 17.19
C LEU A 41 20.07 -15.68 17.98
N ALA A 42 18.91 -15.32 17.43
CA ALA A 42 17.62 -15.47 18.10
C ALA A 42 17.13 -16.92 18.12
N GLU A 43 17.13 -17.59 16.97
CA GLU A 43 16.46 -18.88 16.84
C GLU A 43 17.18 -19.91 15.96
N GLY A 44 18.21 -19.50 15.22
CA GLY A 44 18.93 -20.40 14.32
C GLY A 44 19.67 -21.54 15.03
N GLU A 45 19.81 -22.63 14.29
CA GLU A 45 20.54 -23.83 14.71
C GLU A 45 21.70 -24.11 13.76
N ILE A 46 22.77 -24.69 14.29
CA ILE A 46 23.94 -25.09 13.50
C ILE A 46 24.34 -26.53 13.83
N GLN A 47 24.88 -27.24 12.84
CA GLN A 47 25.42 -28.58 13.03
C GLN A 47 26.80 -28.51 13.70
N ILE A 48 26.95 -29.16 14.85
CA ILE A 48 28.22 -29.34 15.54
C ILE A 48 28.42 -30.82 15.81
N HIS A 49 29.45 -31.41 15.19
CA HIS A 49 29.74 -32.84 15.29
C HIS A 49 28.53 -33.75 14.93
N GLY A 50 27.68 -33.32 14.00
CA GLY A 50 26.49 -34.07 13.56
C GLY A 50 25.25 -33.90 14.45
N GLU A 51 25.30 -33.00 15.43
CA GLU A 51 24.12 -32.63 16.24
C GLU A 51 23.69 -31.20 15.93
N SER A 52 22.38 -31.00 15.72
CA SER A 52 21.79 -29.66 15.63
C SER A 52 21.84 -28.98 17.00
N ARG A 53 22.36 -27.75 17.06
CA ARG A 53 22.43 -26.95 18.28
C ARG A 53 22.03 -25.51 18.03
N ARG A 54 21.12 -24.99 18.88
CA ARG A 54 20.74 -23.57 18.93
C ARG A 54 21.96 -22.69 19.19
N VAL A 55 22.14 -21.66 18.36
CA VAL A 55 23.28 -20.74 18.48
C VAL A 55 23.25 -19.98 19.81
N ALA A 56 22.09 -19.48 20.24
CA ALA A 56 21.95 -18.86 21.55
C ALA A 56 22.42 -19.79 22.69
N GLY A 57 22.08 -21.08 22.62
CA GLY A 57 22.49 -22.08 23.60
C GLY A 57 24.00 -22.29 23.67
N LEU A 58 24.68 -22.23 22.52
CA LEU A 58 26.14 -22.31 22.44
C LEU A 58 26.82 -21.07 23.05
N LEU A 59 26.27 -19.88 22.78
CA LEU A 59 26.82 -18.61 23.27
C LEU A 59 26.61 -18.44 24.79
N LEU A 60 25.46 -18.85 25.31
CA LEU A 60 25.10 -18.72 26.73
C LEU A 60 25.62 -19.88 27.60
N GLY A 61 25.89 -21.04 26.98
CA GLY A 61 26.26 -22.29 27.62
C GLY A 61 27.71 -22.38 28.10
N ALA A 62 28.06 -23.53 28.67
CA ALA A 62 29.42 -23.80 29.13
C ALA A 62 30.41 -23.85 27.96
N GLY A 63 31.49 -23.06 28.05
CA GLY A 63 32.47 -22.91 26.95
C GLY A 63 32.08 -21.87 25.90
N GLY A 64 30.98 -21.13 26.10
CA GLY A 64 30.58 -19.99 25.27
C GLY A 64 31.47 -18.75 25.49
N LEU A 65 31.10 -17.64 24.84
CA LEU A 65 31.85 -16.38 24.92
C LEU A 65 31.83 -15.80 26.35
N PRO A 66 32.90 -15.09 26.77
CA PRO A 66 32.88 -14.33 28.01
C PRO A 66 31.97 -13.11 27.87
N LEU A 67 30.69 -13.28 28.22
CA LEU A 67 29.66 -12.24 28.15
C LEU A 67 29.48 -11.55 29.51
N SER A 68 29.30 -10.23 29.50
CA SER A 68 28.83 -9.49 30.67
C SER A 68 27.38 -9.87 31.03
N ASP A 69 26.94 -9.56 32.24
CA ASP A 69 25.55 -9.82 32.68
C ASP A 69 24.53 -9.13 31.77
N ALA A 70 24.85 -7.92 31.29
CA ALA A 70 24.01 -7.18 30.34
C ALA A 70 23.91 -7.90 29.00
N GLN A 71 25.04 -8.37 28.44
CA GLN A 71 25.06 -9.12 27.17
C GLN A 71 24.34 -10.46 27.29
N ARG A 72 24.53 -11.18 28.39
CA ARG A 72 23.85 -12.45 28.68
C ARG A 72 22.33 -12.23 28.80
N THR A 73 21.91 -11.17 29.48
CA THR A 73 20.49 -10.79 29.61
C THR A 73 19.89 -10.46 28.24
N TRP A 74 20.58 -9.65 27.44
CA TRP A 74 20.13 -9.28 26.10
C TRP A 74 20.01 -10.49 25.18
N LEU A 75 21.03 -11.35 25.11
CA LEU A 75 20.99 -12.57 24.29
C LEU A 75 19.89 -13.55 24.75
N THR A 76 19.63 -13.63 26.05
CA THR A 76 18.53 -14.46 26.57
C THR A 76 17.17 -13.92 26.15
N GLN A 77 16.98 -12.59 26.22
CA GLN A 77 15.76 -11.95 25.71
C GLN A 77 15.62 -12.18 24.20
N LEU A 78 16.67 -11.91 23.41
CA LEU A 78 16.65 -12.12 21.97
C LEU A 78 16.23 -13.56 21.61
N ALA A 79 16.77 -14.56 22.33
CA ALA A 79 16.48 -15.97 22.08
C ALA A 79 15.08 -16.43 22.47
N THR A 80 14.32 -15.59 23.20
CA THR A 80 12.99 -15.92 23.71
C THR A 80 11.90 -14.97 23.23
N THR A 81 12.27 -13.81 22.67
CA THR A 81 11.33 -12.86 22.06
C THR A 81 10.97 -13.32 20.64
N PRO A 82 9.68 -13.56 20.34
CA PRO A 82 9.26 -13.95 19.00
C PRO A 82 9.35 -12.79 18.01
N LEU A 83 9.65 -13.10 16.75
CA LEU A 83 9.48 -12.17 15.63
C LEU A 83 7.99 -12.04 15.34
N ARG A 84 7.45 -10.81 15.42
CA ARG A 84 6.02 -10.53 15.20
C ARG A 84 5.84 -9.43 14.16
N LEU A 85 4.65 -9.38 13.58
CA LEU A 85 4.24 -8.33 12.65
C LEU A 85 3.57 -7.19 13.41
N TYR A 86 3.92 -5.98 13.03
CA TYR A 86 3.38 -4.77 13.61
C TYR A 86 3.00 -3.75 12.55
N THR A 87 1.93 -2.99 12.79
CA THR A 87 1.62 -1.77 12.06
C THR A 87 2.24 -0.58 12.80
N VAL A 88 2.95 0.28 12.07
CA VAL A 88 3.49 1.53 12.63
C VAL A 88 2.40 2.60 12.66
N THR A 89 2.00 3.03 13.85
CA THR A 89 0.87 3.98 14.04
C THR A 89 1.32 5.40 14.39
N ASP A 90 2.55 5.57 14.86
CA ASP A 90 3.16 6.89 15.05
C ASP A 90 4.67 6.82 14.84
N VAL A 91 5.26 7.93 14.38
CA VAL A 91 6.70 8.07 14.24
C VAL A 91 7.11 9.45 14.75
N GLN A 92 8.00 9.45 15.73
CA GLN A 92 8.73 10.63 16.20
C GLN A 92 10.16 10.53 15.66
N PRO A 93 10.50 11.26 14.58
CA PRO A 93 11.78 11.09 13.89
C PRO A 93 12.98 11.17 14.82
N GLN A 94 13.92 10.23 14.65
CA GLN A 94 15.14 10.11 15.44
C GLN A 94 14.93 9.84 16.94
N ARG A 95 13.72 9.47 17.35
CA ARG A 95 13.37 9.30 18.77
C ARG A 95 12.61 8.01 19.05
N SER A 96 11.49 7.80 18.38
CA SER A 96 10.63 6.64 18.67
C SER A 96 9.66 6.33 17.55
N MET A 97 9.09 5.13 17.60
CA MET A 97 7.92 4.75 16.83
C MET A 97 6.91 4.04 17.74
N THR A 98 5.62 4.24 17.49
CA THR A 98 4.55 3.47 18.13
C THR A 98 4.10 2.39 17.17
N VAL A 99 3.97 1.18 17.67
CA VAL A 99 3.58 0.02 16.87
C VAL A 99 2.44 -0.75 17.54
N CYS A 100 1.54 -1.30 16.73
CA CYS A 100 0.45 -2.16 17.16
C CYS A 100 0.59 -3.54 16.52
N ASP A 101 0.38 -4.62 17.28
CA ASP A 101 0.51 -5.99 16.77
C ASP A 101 -0.51 -6.24 15.64
N VAL A 102 -0.12 -6.90 14.56
CA VAL A 102 -1.06 -7.15 13.45
C VAL A 102 -1.98 -8.32 13.73
N LEU A 103 -1.49 -9.34 14.45
CA LEU A 103 -2.21 -10.59 14.67
C LEU A 103 -3.06 -10.56 15.95
N ASP A 104 -2.61 -9.81 16.96
CA ASP A 104 -3.36 -9.56 18.18
C ASP A 104 -3.93 -8.12 18.18
N PRO A 105 -5.21 -7.93 17.84
CA PRO A 105 -5.78 -6.60 17.73
C PRO A 105 -5.95 -5.87 19.07
N ASP A 106 -6.01 -6.63 20.16
CA ASP A 106 -6.24 -6.13 21.52
C ASP A 106 -4.93 -5.92 22.29
N ALA A 107 -3.79 -6.38 21.75
CA ALA A 107 -2.47 -6.11 22.30
C ALA A 107 -2.23 -4.60 22.49
N GLU A 108 -1.65 -4.24 23.65
CA GLU A 108 -1.31 -2.86 23.96
C GLU A 108 -0.31 -2.29 22.95
N PRO A 109 -0.48 -1.03 22.50
CA PRO A 109 0.50 -0.37 21.65
C PRO A 109 1.86 -0.27 22.33
N VAL A 110 2.92 -0.53 21.57
CA VAL A 110 4.30 -0.49 22.07
C VAL A 110 4.99 0.75 21.54
N ILE A 111 5.56 1.56 22.44
CA ILE A 111 6.44 2.67 22.07
C ILE A 111 7.89 2.18 22.10
N ILE A 112 8.50 2.13 20.92
CA ILE A 112 9.87 1.68 20.72
C ILE A 112 10.77 2.91 20.66
N SER A 113 11.76 2.98 21.55
CA SER A 113 12.84 3.95 21.49
C SER A 113 13.81 3.53 20.40
N GLU A 114 13.81 4.26 19.29
CA GLU A 114 14.60 3.95 18.10
C GLU A 114 14.99 5.24 17.39
N SER A 115 16.27 5.40 17.09
CA SER A 115 16.81 6.64 16.52
C SER A 115 17.13 6.54 15.02
N VAL A 116 17.73 5.45 14.57
CA VAL A 116 18.11 5.30 13.15
C VAL A 116 16.91 4.80 12.33
N GLY A 117 16.14 3.88 12.92
CA GLY A 117 14.97 3.26 12.28
C GLY A 117 13.69 4.10 12.29
N SER A 118 13.57 5.15 13.10
CA SER A 118 12.35 5.98 13.21
C SER A 118 12.20 6.97 12.04
N LYS A 119 11.97 6.43 10.85
CA LYS A 119 11.80 7.21 9.62
C LYS A 119 10.31 7.46 9.34
N ALA A 120 9.96 8.70 8.97
CA ALA A 120 8.57 9.11 8.79
C ALA A 120 7.82 8.31 7.69
N ASN A 121 8.55 7.77 6.70
CA ASN A 121 7.97 6.94 5.64
C ASN A 121 7.51 5.55 6.11
N LEU A 122 7.81 5.15 7.35
CA LEU A 122 7.31 3.91 7.93
C LEU A 122 5.89 4.04 8.47
N LEU A 123 5.35 5.26 8.62
CA LEU A 123 4.00 5.45 9.14
C LEU A 123 2.96 4.69 8.27
N GLY A 124 2.14 3.86 8.91
CA GLY A 124 1.16 3.01 8.24
C GLY A 124 1.73 1.74 7.61
N SER A 125 3.06 1.54 7.62
CA SER A 125 3.67 0.32 7.10
C SER A 125 3.48 -0.87 8.04
N THR A 126 3.52 -2.07 7.45
CA THR A 126 3.65 -3.33 8.19
C THR A 126 5.12 -3.71 8.26
N ILE A 127 5.61 -3.98 9.47
CA ILE A 127 7.00 -4.34 9.74
C ILE A 127 7.09 -5.57 10.64
N GLY A 128 8.03 -6.46 10.36
CA GLY A 128 8.41 -7.55 11.26
C GLY A 128 9.50 -7.08 12.24
N LEU A 129 9.28 -7.25 13.55
CA LEU A 129 10.20 -6.83 14.61
C LEU A 129 10.31 -7.87 15.73
N ARG A 130 11.47 -7.92 16.40
CA ARG A 130 11.57 -8.38 17.79
C ARG A 130 11.69 -7.17 18.69
N VAL A 131 10.73 -7.02 19.60
CA VAL A 131 10.69 -5.92 20.58
C VAL A 131 11.34 -6.39 21.88
N ILE A 132 12.48 -5.80 22.21
CA ILE A 132 13.28 -6.15 23.40
C ILE A 132 13.02 -5.13 24.52
N ARG A 133 12.96 -5.60 25.76
CA ARG A 133 12.85 -4.74 26.93
C ARG A 133 14.24 -4.35 27.41
N GLU A 134 14.57 -3.07 27.33
CA GLU A 134 15.77 -2.51 27.95
C GLU A 134 15.36 -1.57 29.09
N LYS A 135 15.54 -2.03 30.33
CA LYS A 135 15.11 -1.32 31.55
C LYS A 135 13.63 -0.95 31.47
N GLU A 136 13.32 0.35 31.41
CA GLU A 136 11.96 0.87 31.35
C GLU A 136 11.46 1.20 29.94
N THR A 137 12.26 0.92 28.91
CA THR A 137 11.96 1.22 27.50
C THR A 137 11.92 -0.05 26.65
N PHE A 138 11.22 0.03 25.51
CA PHE A 138 11.31 -0.99 24.47
C PHE A 138 12.25 -0.51 23.36
N VAL A 139 13.04 -1.43 22.82
CA VAL A 139 14.01 -1.18 21.75
C VAL A 139 13.89 -2.29 20.70
N LEU A 140 14.41 -2.06 19.49
CA LEU A 140 14.54 -3.09 18.48
C LEU A 140 15.69 -4.04 18.84
N SER A 141 15.61 -5.31 18.43
CA SER A 141 16.73 -6.26 18.50
C SER A 141 17.91 -5.87 17.59
N GLY A 142 17.73 -4.90 16.70
CA GLY A 142 18.69 -4.48 15.68
C GLY A 142 18.24 -4.79 14.25
N THR A 143 17.09 -5.47 14.09
CA THR A 143 16.53 -5.86 12.80
C THR A 143 15.12 -5.33 12.59
N MET A 144 14.77 -5.09 11.33
CA MET A 144 13.46 -4.62 10.92
C MET A 144 13.14 -5.11 9.52
N TYR A 145 12.11 -5.95 9.41
CA TYR A 145 11.62 -6.54 8.17
C TYR A 145 10.49 -5.65 7.64
N ALA A 146 10.83 -4.56 6.96
CA ALA A 146 9.84 -3.65 6.39
C ALA A 146 9.27 -4.20 5.08
N PHE A 147 7.95 -4.17 4.94
CA PHE A 147 7.24 -4.69 3.78
C PHE A 147 6.66 -3.56 2.91
N VAL A 148 6.80 -3.71 1.60
CA VAL A 148 5.95 -2.96 0.66
C VAL A 148 4.48 -3.38 0.84
N PRO A 149 3.49 -2.48 0.65
CA PRO A 149 2.09 -2.76 1.01
C PRO A 149 1.49 -4.02 0.38
N MET A 150 1.86 -4.32 -0.87
CA MET A 150 1.38 -5.50 -1.57
C MET A 150 1.96 -6.79 -0.96
N GLN A 151 3.26 -6.81 -0.65
CA GLN A 151 3.89 -7.97 -0.01
C GLN A 151 3.43 -8.16 1.44
N ALA A 152 3.16 -7.07 2.17
CA ALA A 152 2.49 -7.17 3.47
C ALA A 152 1.12 -7.85 3.35
N SER A 153 0.34 -7.48 2.34
CA SER A 153 -0.99 -8.06 2.09
C SER A 153 -0.92 -9.54 1.71
N ASN A 154 0.07 -9.92 0.89
CA ASN A 154 0.33 -11.31 0.51
C ASN A 154 0.76 -12.14 1.73
N LEU A 155 1.67 -11.64 2.55
CA LEU A 155 2.08 -12.30 3.80
C LEU A 155 0.89 -12.51 4.74
N LEU A 156 0.05 -11.50 4.96
CA LEU A 156 -1.13 -11.63 5.82
C LEU A 156 -2.19 -12.59 5.23
N ARG A 157 -2.27 -12.71 3.90
CA ARG A 157 -3.08 -13.75 3.27
C ARG A 157 -2.48 -15.13 3.52
N TRP A 158 -1.18 -15.30 3.28
CA TRP A 158 -0.47 -16.56 3.49
C TRP A 158 -0.58 -17.06 4.94
N ILE A 159 -0.42 -16.17 5.92
CA ILE A 159 -0.63 -16.48 7.34
C ILE A 159 -2.06 -16.99 7.57
N ARG A 160 -3.08 -16.31 7.05
CA ARG A 160 -4.49 -16.69 7.23
C ARG A 160 -4.84 -18.02 6.55
N GLU A 161 -4.29 -18.30 5.38
CA GLU A 161 -4.57 -19.52 4.62
C GLU A 161 -3.86 -20.75 5.18
N THR A 162 -2.69 -20.57 5.78
CA THR A 162 -1.90 -21.67 6.37
C THR A 162 -2.34 -21.99 7.80
N SER A 163 -2.93 -21.02 8.50
CA SER A 163 -3.37 -21.18 9.88
C SER A 163 -4.75 -21.83 9.97
N GLU A 164 -4.95 -22.73 10.95
CA GLU A 164 -6.29 -23.20 11.28
C GLU A 164 -7.18 -22.00 11.67
N PRO A 165 -8.47 -21.95 11.27
CA PRO A 165 -9.35 -20.85 11.64
C PRO A 165 -9.37 -20.61 13.16
N GLY A 166 -8.98 -19.39 13.57
CA GLY A 166 -8.95 -18.99 14.98
C GLY A 166 -7.68 -19.40 15.75
N ARG A 167 -6.65 -19.92 15.07
CA ARG A 167 -5.36 -20.28 15.67
C ARG A 167 -4.25 -19.42 15.08
N GLU A 168 -3.48 -18.73 15.91
CA GLU A 168 -2.26 -18.07 15.47
C GLU A 168 -1.16 -19.10 15.13
N PRO A 169 -0.29 -18.82 14.14
CA PRO A 169 0.92 -19.60 13.91
C PRO A 169 1.80 -19.63 15.17
N SER A 170 2.56 -20.71 15.34
CA SER A 170 3.64 -20.72 16.33
C SER A 170 4.69 -19.65 16.01
N ALA A 171 5.48 -19.23 17.01
CA ALA A 171 6.53 -18.24 16.82
C ALA A 171 7.53 -18.63 15.73
N SER A 172 7.84 -19.92 15.58
CA SER A 172 8.76 -20.42 14.55
C SER A 172 8.14 -20.36 13.15
N GLU A 173 6.87 -20.74 13.01
CA GLU A 173 6.14 -20.65 11.73
C GLU A 173 5.99 -19.19 11.31
N LEU A 174 5.63 -18.31 12.25
CA LEU A 174 5.51 -16.88 11.98
C LEU A 174 6.85 -16.26 11.57
N SER A 175 7.93 -16.59 12.28
CA SER A 175 9.27 -16.11 11.93
C SER A 175 9.70 -16.58 10.54
N PHE A 176 9.45 -17.85 10.20
CA PHE A 176 9.68 -18.38 8.85
C PHE A 176 8.92 -17.59 7.79
N MET A 177 7.60 -17.42 7.96
CA MET A 177 6.77 -16.70 6.98
C MET A 177 7.19 -15.24 6.80
N ILE A 178 7.49 -14.53 7.90
CA ILE A 178 7.96 -13.14 7.85
C ILE A 178 9.26 -13.04 7.07
N ARG A 179 10.27 -13.87 7.40
CA ARG A 179 11.57 -13.82 6.73
C ARG A 179 11.45 -14.17 5.25
N ARG A 180 10.71 -15.22 4.90
CA ARG A 180 10.55 -15.65 3.51
C ARG A 180 9.86 -14.58 2.68
N ALA A 181 8.73 -14.04 3.13
CA ALA A 181 8.02 -12.98 2.41
C ALA A 181 8.83 -11.69 2.30
N TRP A 182 9.64 -11.39 3.32
CA TRP A 182 10.50 -10.21 3.30
C TRP A 182 11.67 -10.37 2.32
N LEU A 183 12.25 -11.56 2.22
CA LEU A 183 13.34 -11.85 1.29
C LEU A 183 12.83 -11.86 -0.16
N ALA A 184 11.67 -12.48 -0.40
CA ALA A 184 11.03 -12.57 -1.71
C ALA A 184 10.81 -11.21 -2.37
N GLN A 185 10.57 -10.14 -1.61
CA GLN A 185 10.33 -8.81 -2.17
C GLN A 185 11.54 -8.18 -2.90
N PHE A 186 12.74 -8.76 -2.73
CA PHE A 186 13.96 -8.30 -3.42
C PHE A 186 14.19 -8.99 -4.77
N PHE A 187 13.52 -10.13 -5.01
CA PHE A 187 13.74 -10.98 -6.18
C PHE A 187 12.48 -11.09 -7.05
N GLU A 188 11.31 -11.17 -6.41
CA GLU A 188 10.04 -11.25 -7.13
C GLU A 188 9.69 -9.90 -7.76
N GLU A 189 9.49 -9.89 -9.07
CA GLU A 189 8.82 -8.78 -9.75
C GLU A 189 7.44 -8.58 -9.10
N LEU A 190 7.13 -7.35 -8.69
CA LEU A 190 5.80 -7.00 -8.20
C LEU A 190 4.79 -7.21 -9.34
N GLU A 191 4.13 -8.37 -9.35
CA GLU A 191 2.98 -8.63 -10.21
C GLU A 191 1.84 -7.70 -9.80
N LEU A 192 1.79 -6.53 -10.41
CA LEU A 192 0.72 -5.58 -10.13
C LEU A 192 -0.60 -6.20 -10.60
N PRO A 193 -1.64 -6.24 -9.76
CA PRO A 193 -2.89 -6.88 -10.11
C PRO A 193 -3.51 -6.17 -11.32
N THR A 194 -3.98 -6.96 -12.28
CA THR A 194 -4.78 -6.42 -13.39
C THR A 194 -6.08 -5.84 -12.81
N LEU A 195 -6.24 -4.52 -12.89
CA LEU A 195 -7.47 -3.87 -12.47
C LEU A 195 -8.58 -4.22 -13.46
N MET A 196 -9.69 -4.74 -12.97
CA MET A 196 -10.84 -5.11 -13.81
C MET A 196 -11.94 -4.06 -13.69
N ASP A 197 -12.63 -3.77 -14.79
CA ASP A 197 -13.87 -3.00 -14.79
C ASP A 197 -14.96 -3.82 -14.11
N ALA A 198 -15.54 -3.26 -13.03
CA ALA A 198 -16.48 -3.98 -12.17
C ALA A 198 -17.76 -4.46 -12.87
N TYR A 199 -18.10 -3.90 -14.05
CA TYR A 199 -19.28 -4.32 -14.81
C TYR A 199 -18.91 -5.30 -15.93
N SER A 200 -18.01 -4.91 -16.82
CA SER A 200 -17.65 -5.73 -17.98
C SER A 200 -16.73 -6.90 -17.65
N ASN A 201 -16.10 -6.89 -16.46
CA ASN A 201 -15.06 -7.83 -16.05
C ASN A 201 -13.88 -7.89 -17.04
N GLU A 202 -13.66 -6.79 -17.75
CA GLU A 202 -12.53 -6.62 -18.65
C GLU A 202 -11.40 -5.86 -17.94
N PRO A 203 -10.13 -6.10 -18.31
CA PRO A 203 -9.03 -5.26 -17.85
C PRO A 203 -9.31 -3.78 -18.13
N LEU A 204 -9.12 -2.93 -17.13
CA LEU A 204 -9.16 -1.50 -17.29
C LEU A 204 -8.03 -1.07 -18.23
N LEU A 205 -8.40 -0.34 -19.27
CA LEU A 205 -7.48 0.33 -20.18
C LEU A 205 -8.13 1.65 -20.51
N PHE A 206 -7.56 2.73 -19.99
CA PHE A 206 -8.10 4.07 -20.16
C PHE A 206 -7.83 4.54 -21.58
N VAL A 207 -8.88 4.59 -22.39
CA VAL A 207 -8.79 4.98 -23.80
C VAL A 207 -9.42 6.35 -23.98
N THR A 208 -8.67 7.30 -24.54
CA THR A 208 -9.15 8.65 -24.83
C THR A 208 -9.06 8.93 -26.33
N ASP A 209 -10.22 9.09 -26.97
CA ASP A 209 -10.30 9.58 -28.34
C ASP A 209 -10.34 11.11 -28.34
N ARG A 210 -9.43 11.75 -29.06
CA ARG A 210 -9.39 13.21 -29.22
C ARG A 210 -9.87 13.62 -30.60
N TYR A 211 -10.78 14.58 -30.63
CA TYR A 211 -11.36 15.14 -31.83
C TYR A 211 -11.10 16.64 -31.91
N ARG A 212 -10.87 17.17 -33.12
CA ARG A 212 -10.96 18.60 -33.38
C ARG A 212 -12.41 18.96 -33.66
N VAL A 213 -12.93 20.00 -33.02
CA VAL A 213 -14.30 20.47 -33.22
C VAL A 213 -14.35 21.47 -34.37
N ARG A 214 -15.32 21.30 -35.28
CA ARG A 214 -15.60 22.19 -36.41
C ARG A 214 -16.82 23.08 -36.14
N ASP A 215 -17.79 22.57 -35.38
CA ASP A 215 -19.01 23.30 -35.02
C ASP A 215 -19.50 22.92 -33.61
N TRP A 216 -19.25 23.80 -32.64
CA TRP A 216 -19.68 23.62 -31.26
C TRP A 216 -21.20 23.67 -31.07
N ASN A 217 -21.92 24.46 -31.87
CA ASN A 217 -23.37 24.54 -31.77
C ASN A 217 -23.99 23.19 -32.17
N LYS A 218 -23.44 22.58 -33.21
CA LYS A 218 -23.85 21.25 -33.66
C LYS A 218 -23.49 20.16 -32.63
N VAL A 219 -22.28 20.18 -32.06
CA VAL A 219 -21.89 19.24 -30.99
C VAL A 219 -22.87 19.29 -29.82
N ASN A 220 -23.16 20.50 -29.31
CA ASN A 220 -24.07 20.69 -28.19
C ASN A 220 -25.49 20.19 -28.51
N ALA A 221 -26.01 20.51 -29.69
CA ALA A 221 -27.34 20.10 -30.12
C ALA A 221 -27.46 18.58 -30.32
N VAL A 222 -26.43 17.94 -30.90
CA VAL A 222 -26.40 16.50 -31.13
C VAL A 222 -26.35 15.73 -29.83
N LEU A 223 -25.47 16.13 -28.88
CA LEU A 223 -25.35 15.46 -27.59
C LEU A 223 -26.62 15.62 -26.75
N ALA A 224 -27.20 16.82 -26.72
CA ALA A 224 -28.45 17.08 -25.99
C ALA A 224 -29.66 16.32 -26.56
N ALA A 225 -29.60 15.88 -27.83
CA ALA A 225 -30.66 15.10 -28.46
C ALA A 225 -30.55 13.59 -28.19
N GLN A 226 -29.44 13.11 -27.62
CA GLN A 226 -29.28 11.68 -27.33
C GLN A 226 -29.98 11.32 -26.02
N PRO A 227 -30.83 10.26 -26.01
CA PRO A 227 -31.56 9.86 -24.81
C PRO A 227 -30.68 9.20 -23.75
N ASP A 228 -29.49 8.71 -24.13
CA ASP A 228 -28.51 8.03 -23.29
C ASP A 228 -27.33 8.94 -22.90
N VAL A 229 -27.42 10.25 -23.14
CA VAL A 229 -26.37 11.22 -22.80
C VAL A 229 -26.93 12.31 -21.88
N ASP A 230 -26.35 12.42 -20.69
CA ASP A 230 -26.63 13.49 -19.74
C ASP A 230 -25.51 14.54 -19.78
N GLY A 231 -25.80 15.77 -19.36
CA GLY A 231 -24.77 16.81 -19.16
C GLY A 231 -24.79 17.97 -20.16
N ASN A 232 -23.73 18.79 -20.14
CA ASN A 232 -23.63 20.03 -20.91
C ASN A 232 -22.18 20.48 -21.11
N SER A 233 -21.99 21.56 -21.88
CA SER A 233 -20.66 22.08 -22.23
C SER A 233 -19.85 22.64 -21.06
N GLU A 234 -20.47 22.98 -19.93
CA GLU A 234 -19.78 23.47 -18.74
C GLU A 234 -19.25 22.32 -17.87
N HIS A 235 -20.01 21.23 -17.76
CA HIS A 235 -19.72 20.12 -16.84
C HIS A 235 -19.22 18.85 -17.56
N GLY A 236 -19.22 18.87 -18.90
CA GLY A 236 -19.04 17.67 -19.72
C GLY A 236 -20.35 16.90 -19.88
N TRP A 237 -20.30 15.89 -20.74
CA TRP A 237 -21.39 14.97 -20.98
C TRP A 237 -21.00 13.56 -20.56
N GLU A 238 -21.99 12.80 -20.13
CA GLU A 238 -21.82 11.42 -19.71
C GLU A 238 -22.81 10.54 -20.45
N ARG A 239 -22.29 9.62 -21.27
CA ARG A 239 -23.11 8.60 -21.91
C ARG A 239 -23.32 7.46 -20.94
N ARG A 240 -24.56 7.10 -20.65
CA ARG A 240 -24.90 6.06 -19.66
C ARG A 240 -25.45 4.80 -20.33
N ILE A 241 -25.15 3.65 -19.73
CA ILE A 241 -25.69 2.35 -20.12
C ILE A 241 -26.38 1.69 -18.93
N ASN A 242 -27.55 1.11 -19.22
CA ASN A 242 -28.22 0.22 -18.28
C ASN A 242 -27.52 -1.13 -18.32
N CYS A 243 -26.92 -1.48 -17.19
CA CYS A 243 -26.21 -2.74 -16.99
C CYS A 243 -27.19 -3.87 -16.64
N ASP A 244 -26.79 -5.12 -16.93
CA ASP A 244 -27.59 -6.32 -16.65
C ASP A 244 -27.90 -6.53 -15.14
N ASP A 245 -27.14 -5.87 -14.26
CA ASP A 245 -27.35 -5.86 -12.82
C ASP A 245 -28.31 -4.74 -12.35
N GLY A 246 -28.97 -4.05 -13.28
CA GLY A 246 -29.94 -2.99 -13.01
C GLY A 246 -29.34 -1.64 -12.61
N GLN A 247 -28.00 -1.51 -12.60
CA GLN A 247 -27.34 -0.23 -12.35
C GLN A 247 -27.14 0.56 -13.64
N ASN A 248 -27.09 1.88 -13.53
CA ASN A 248 -26.83 2.76 -14.68
C ASN A 248 -25.41 3.32 -14.59
N ARG A 249 -24.51 2.83 -15.46
CA ARG A 249 -23.07 3.15 -15.43
C ARG A 249 -22.65 4.00 -16.61
N SER A 250 -21.54 4.72 -16.42
CA SER A 250 -20.90 5.51 -17.47
C SER A 250 -20.28 4.59 -18.52
N ALA A 251 -20.73 4.71 -19.77
CA ALA A 251 -20.10 4.07 -20.92
C ALA A 251 -19.01 4.95 -21.54
N ALA A 252 -19.19 6.27 -21.50
CA ALA A 252 -18.21 7.23 -21.97
C ALA A 252 -18.37 8.59 -21.29
N SER A 253 -17.25 9.27 -21.00
CA SER A 253 -17.24 10.67 -20.59
C SER A 253 -16.76 11.53 -21.75
N ILE A 254 -17.49 12.58 -22.08
CA ILE A 254 -17.19 13.49 -23.19
C ILE A 254 -16.91 14.87 -22.62
N THR A 255 -15.73 15.41 -22.89
CA THR A 255 -15.28 16.66 -22.25
C THR A 255 -14.68 17.61 -23.28
N ARG A 256 -14.94 18.91 -23.11
CA ARG A 256 -14.29 19.98 -23.86
C ARG A 256 -12.90 20.25 -23.30
N THR A 257 -11.89 20.32 -24.18
CA THR A 257 -10.53 20.67 -23.77
C THR A 257 -10.41 22.17 -23.51
N ARG A 258 -9.40 22.55 -22.70
CA ARG A 258 -9.11 23.95 -22.35
C ARG A 258 -8.80 24.86 -23.54
N ASP A 259 -8.23 24.32 -24.61
CA ASP A 259 -7.94 25.07 -25.83
C ASP A 259 -9.19 25.44 -26.64
N GLU A 260 -10.37 24.94 -26.22
CA GLU A 260 -11.66 25.17 -26.86
C GLU A 260 -11.77 24.68 -28.31
N GLU A 261 -10.72 24.08 -28.85
CA GLU A 261 -10.64 23.56 -30.21
C GLU A 261 -10.88 22.04 -30.27
N HIS A 262 -10.70 21.35 -29.15
CA HIS A 262 -10.81 19.90 -29.08
C HIS A 262 -11.90 19.41 -28.12
N LEU A 263 -12.25 18.15 -28.36
CA LEU A 263 -13.19 17.38 -27.57
C LEU A 263 -12.55 16.02 -27.31
N THR A 264 -12.64 15.52 -26.09
CA THR A 264 -12.17 14.18 -25.71
C THR A 264 -13.35 13.28 -25.38
N VAL A 265 -13.23 12.01 -25.76
CA VAL A 265 -14.16 10.95 -25.35
C VAL A 265 -13.35 9.87 -24.63
N PHE A 266 -13.63 9.70 -23.34
CA PHE A 266 -12.94 8.79 -22.45
C PHE A 266 -13.74 7.51 -22.22
N TYR A 267 -13.04 6.38 -22.29
CA TYR A 267 -13.57 5.04 -22.05
C TYR A 267 -12.69 4.29 -21.05
N ARG A 268 -13.32 3.41 -20.25
CA ARG A 268 -12.65 2.62 -19.20
C ARG A 268 -12.01 1.33 -19.70
N THR A 269 -12.46 0.82 -20.85
CA THR A 269 -11.97 -0.42 -21.46
C THR A 269 -11.81 -0.25 -22.97
N GLN A 270 -10.94 -1.08 -23.56
CA GLN A 270 -10.72 -1.11 -25.01
C GLN A 270 -12.02 -1.39 -25.78
N ARG A 271 -12.81 -2.37 -25.32
CA ARG A 271 -14.07 -2.75 -25.98
C ARG A 271 -15.06 -1.59 -26.00
N HIS A 272 -15.24 -0.87 -24.88
CA HIS A 272 -16.12 0.30 -24.86
C HIS A 272 -15.65 1.40 -25.82
N ALA A 273 -14.34 1.58 -26.01
CA ALA A 273 -13.82 2.55 -26.98
C ALA A 273 -14.04 2.10 -28.44
N ASP A 274 -13.91 0.82 -28.72
CA ASP A 274 -14.10 0.24 -30.06
C ASP A 274 -15.57 0.22 -30.47
N GLU A 275 -16.48 -0.01 -29.52
CA GLU A 275 -17.92 0.07 -29.74
C GLU A 275 -18.42 1.53 -29.72
N GLY A 276 -17.86 2.37 -28.84
CA GLY A 276 -18.30 3.74 -28.61
C GLY A 276 -17.89 4.71 -29.70
N ARG A 277 -16.70 4.54 -30.30
CA ARG A 277 -16.21 5.44 -31.34
C ARG A 277 -17.10 5.47 -32.60
N PRO A 278 -17.48 4.33 -33.20
CA PRO A 278 -18.41 4.33 -34.34
C PRO A 278 -19.74 5.02 -34.03
N TRP A 279 -20.27 4.82 -32.82
CA TRP A 279 -21.47 5.53 -32.35
C TRP A 279 -21.23 7.05 -32.30
N PHE A 280 -20.12 7.47 -31.69
CA PHE A 280 -19.80 8.88 -31.51
C PHE A 280 -19.59 9.59 -32.86
N GLU A 281 -18.83 8.98 -33.78
CA GLU A 281 -18.60 9.52 -35.12
C GLU A 281 -19.91 9.58 -35.94
N ALA A 282 -20.80 8.60 -35.78
CA ALA A 282 -22.09 8.58 -36.48
C ALA A 282 -23.01 9.74 -36.05
N ILE A 283 -23.08 10.05 -34.76
CA ILE A 283 -23.93 11.16 -34.28
C ILE A 283 -23.31 12.53 -34.58
N MET A 284 -21.97 12.65 -34.52
CA MET A 284 -21.29 13.93 -34.75
C MET A 284 -21.18 14.30 -36.23
N ALA A 285 -21.18 13.31 -37.13
CA ALA A 285 -21.04 13.49 -38.57
C ALA A 285 -19.83 14.38 -38.91
N ASP A 286 -20.05 15.55 -39.52
CA ASP A 286 -19.02 16.53 -39.89
C ASP A 286 -18.73 17.60 -38.82
N ALA A 287 -19.37 17.53 -37.64
CA ALA A 287 -19.16 18.48 -36.55
C ALA A 287 -17.79 18.36 -35.88
N VAL A 288 -17.16 17.18 -36.01
CA VAL A 288 -15.86 16.86 -35.40
C VAL A 288 -14.97 16.11 -36.39
N GLU A 289 -13.68 16.11 -36.13
CA GLU A 289 -12.68 15.35 -36.89
C GLU A 289 -11.78 14.59 -35.92
N PHE A 290 -11.75 13.27 -36.05
CA PHE A 290 -10.88 12.42 -35.22
C PHE A 290 -9.40 12.76 -35.45
N ARG A 291 -8.63 12.80 -34.36
CA ARG A 291 -7.19 13.09 -34.39
C ARG A 291 -6.36 11.92 -33.95
N ILE A 292 -6.58 11.48 -32.72
CA ILE A 292 -5.73 10.47 -32.09
C ILE A 292 -6.52 9.73 -31.02
N ARG A 293 -6.09 8.49 -30.78
CA ARG A 293 -6.50 7.67 -29.65
C ARG A 293 -5.30 7.45 -28.76
N ASP A 294 -5.42 7.86 -27.51
CA ASP A 294 -4.43 7.65 -26.47
C ASP A 294 -4.89 6.46 -25.60
N LEU A 295 -4.00 5.51 -25.31
CA LEU A 295 -4.26 4.37 -24.44
C LEU A 295 -3.36 4.48 -23.21
N GLN A 296 -3.93 4.30 -22.03
CA GLN A 296 -3.21 4.36 -20.76
C GLN A 296 -3.57 3.16 -19.90
N ASP A 297 -2.56 2.38 -19.54
CA ASP A 297 -2.69 1.34 -18.51
C ASP A 297 -2.72 2.02 -17.13
N PRO A 298 -3.81 1.90 -16.37
CA PRO A 298 -3.90 2.49 -15.03
C PRO A 298 -2.86 1.91 -14.06
N VAL A 299 -2.42 0.66 -14.27
CA VAL A 299 -1.45 -0.04 -13.43
C VAL A 299 -0.01 0.35 -13.79
N GLY A 300 0.31 0.43 -15.08
CA GLY A 300 1.60 0.98 -15.54
C GLY A 300 1.85 2.42 -15.07
N ALA A 301 0.79 3.23 -15.00
CA ALA A 301 0.84 4.58 -14.44
C ALA A 301 1.11 4.62 -12.92
N LEU A 302 0.79 3.55 -12.19
CA LEU A 302 1.13 3.37 -10.76
C LEU A 302 2.58 2.85 -10.58
N GLY A 303 3.08 2.01 -11.49
CA GLY A 303 4.46 1.48 -11.47
C GLY A 303 5.55 2.53 -11.74
N HIS A 304 5.24 3.61 -12.47
CA HIS A 304 6.16 4.73 -12.71
C HIS A 304 6.27 5.74 -11.55
N LEU A 305 5.76 5.42 -10.35
CA LEU A 305 5.94 6.24 -9.14
C LEU A 305 7.40 6.26 -8.61
N GLY A 306 8.31 5.49 -9.21
CA GLY A 306 9.74 5.44 -8.87
C GLY A 306 10.73 5.98 -9.92
N GLY A 307 10.27 6.45 -11.10
CA GLY A 307 11.16 6.90 -12.17
C GLY A 307 10.51 7.98 -13.05
N ASP A 308 11.17 9.15 -13.12
CA ASP A 308 10.80 10.35 -13.88
C ASP A 308 9.30 10.61 -14.05
N ALA A 309 8.74 11.34 -13.08
CA ALA A 309 7.40 11.89 -13.12
C ALA A 309 7.26 12.92 -14.26
N SER A 310 7.00 12.43 -15.46
CA SER A 310 6.60 13.26 -16.60
C SER A 310 5.61 12.51 -17.49
N SER A 311 4.43 12.20 -16.96
CA SER A 311 3.16 12.10 -17.73
C SER A 311 2.00 11.55 -16.89
N ALA A 312 1.67 12.18 -15.75
CA ALA A 312 0.29 12.11 -15.27
C ALA A 312 -0.55 13.12 -16.09
N PRO A 313 -1.74 12.77 -16.59
CA PRO A 313 -2.62 13.76 -17.21
C PRO A 313 -2.95 14.82 -16.15
N ARG A 314 -2.55 16.07 -16.41
CA ARG A 314 -2.91 17.21 -15.57
C ARG A 314 -4.43 17.31 -15.53
N SER A 315 -5.00 17.22 -14.33
CA SER A 315 -6.42 17.48 -14.11
C SER A 315 -6.76 18.89 -14.62
N ASP A 316 -7.82 18.98 -15.43
CA ASP A 316 -8.22 20.24 -16.07
C ASP A 316 -8.99 21.20 -15.15
N VAL A 317 -9.15 20.84 -13.87
CA VAL A 317 -9.74 21.71 -12.82
C VAL A 317 -8.83 22.93 -12.56
N PRO A 318 -9.37 24.16 -12.46
CA PRO A 318 -8.58 25.34 -12.07
C PRO A 318 -7.82 25.11 -10.75
N PRO A 319 -6.55 25.55 -10.62
CA PRO A 319 -5.73 25.29 -9.43
C PRO A 319 -6.40 25.75 -8.12
N GLU A 320 -7.21 26.82 -8.19
CA GLU A 320 -7.95 27.40 -7.07
C GLU A 320 -9.22 26.61 -6.71
N LEU A 321 -9.79 25.84 -7.65
CA LEU A 321 -10.99 25.02 -7.46
C LEU A 321 -10.68 23.54 -7.17
N ALA A 322 -9.44 23.09 -7.44
CA ALA A 322 -9.04 21.70 -7.24
C ALA A 322 -9.04 21.27 -5.76
N PRO A 323 -8.49 22.03 -4.79
CA PRO A 323 -8.50 21.61 -3.38
C PRO A 323 -9.92 21.55 -2.80
N SER A 324 -10.80 22.48 -3.18
CA SER A 324 -12.17 22.52 -2.68
C SER A 324 -13.05 21.43 -3.30
N ALA A 325 -12.89 21.12 -4.58
CA ALA A 325 -13.56 20.00 -5.24
C ALA A 325 -13.08 18.64 -4.71
N ILE A 326 -11.76 18.44 -4.56
CA ILE A 326 -11.18 17.23 -3.97
C ILE A 326 -11.65 17.08 -2.52
N ARG A 327 -11.64 18.16 -1.73
CA ARG A 327 -12.17 18.14 -0.37
C ARG A 327 -13.65 17.75 -0.31
N GLN A 328 -14.49 18.28 -1.20
CA GLN A 328 -15.90 17.88 -1.26
C GLN A 328 -16.07 16.41 -1.66
N ALA A 329 -15.25 15.90 -2.58
CA ALA A 329 -15.23 14.48 -2.93
C ALA A 329 -14.82 13.61 -1.74
N LEU A 330 -13.74 13.96 -1.03
CA LEU A 330 -13.28 13.25 0.17
C LEU A 330 -14.34 13.26 1.28
N LEU A 331 -15.03 14.40 1.52
CA LEU A 331 -16.12 14.47 2.48
C LEU A 331 -17.28 13.51 2.13
N ARG A 332 -17.56 13.30 0.83
CA ARG A 332 -18.58 12.34 0.40
C ARG A 332 -18.11 10.90 0.57
N ILE A 333 -16.88 10.61 0.17
CA ILE A 333 -16.27 9.27 0.30
C ILE A 333 -16.23 8.85 1.77
N TYR A 334 -15.82 9.75 2.65
CA TYR A 334 -15.67 9.48 4.07
C TYR A 334 -16.90 9.84 4.92
N ALA A 335 -18.05 10.13 4.31
CA ALA A 335 -19.22 10.64 5.04
C ALA A 335 -19.67 9.73 6.19
N ASN A 336 -19.59 8.41 6.00
CA ASN A 336 -19.98 7.41 6.98
C ASN A 336 -18.78 6.68 7.62
N TRP A 337 -17.55 7.11 7.31
CA TRP A 337 -16.33 6.38 7.66
C TRP A 337 -16.21 6.07 9.15
N ALA A 338 -16.63 6.99 10.02
CA ALA A 338 -16.54 6.80 11.47
C ALA A 338 -17.40 5.64 11.99
N ASP A 339 -18.46 5.27 11.26
CA ASP A 339 -19.48 4.31 11.65
C ASP A 339 -19.49 3.07 10.72
N GLU A 340 -18.64 3.05 9.69
CA GLU A 340 -18.52 1.93 8.75
C GLU A 340 -17.45 0.92 9.23
N PRO A 341 -17.76 -0.39 9.25
CA PRO A 341 -16.78 -1.45 9.51
C PRO A 341 -15.58 -1.38 8.56
N LEU A 342 -14.36 -1.42 9.12
CA LEU A 342 -13.14 -1.44 8.33
C LEU A 342 -12.40 -2.78 8.51
N PRO A 343 -11.98 -3.45 7.41
CA PRO A 343 -11.20 -4.69 7.52
C PRO A 343 -9.92 -4.53 8.33
N ILE A 344 -9.24 -3.38 8.22
CA ILE A 344 -8.00 -3.08 8.99
C ILE A 344 -8.24 -2.93 10.50
N LEU A 345 -9.50 -2.78 10.92
CA LEU A 345 -9.92 -2.72 12.32
C LEU A 345 -10.68 -4.00 12.75
N ASN A 346 -10.48 -5.12 12.04
CA ASN A 346 -11.17 -6.39 12.25
C ASN A 346 -12.69 -6.26 12.19
N GLU A 347 -13.18 -5.62 11.12
CA GLU A 347 -14.61 -5.43 10.86
C GLU A 347 -15.34 -4.60 11.94
N ARG A 348 -14.59 -3.83 12.75
CA ARG A 348 -15.15 -2.81 13.65
C ARG A 348 -15.15 -1.46 12.97
N SER A 349 -16.13 -0.63 13.29
CA SER A 349 -16.08 0.78 12.89
C SER A 349 -15.02 1.54 13.70
N PRO A 350 -14.47 2.66 13.20
CA PRO A 350 -13.60 3.53 13.97
C PRO A 350 -14.21 3.95 15.32
N ARG A 351 -15.51 4.27 15.37
CA ARG A 351 -16.20 4.65 16.60
C ARG A 351 -16.27 3.51 17.63
N GLU A 352 -16.41 2.28 17.17
CA GLU A 352 -16.36 1.11 18.06
C GLU A 352 -14.93 0.80 18.51
N ALA A 353 -13.94 0.93 17.62
CA ALA A 353 -12.54 0.61 17.89
C ALA A 353 -11.93 1.50 18.99
N ILE A 354 -12.23 2.81 18.99
CA ILE A 354 -11.69 3.79 19.96
C ILE A 354 -12.10 3.52 21.41
N ALA A 355 -13.02 2.59 21.68
CA ALA A 355 -13.41 2.21 23.03
C ALA A 355 -12.30 1.49 23.83
N THR A 356 -11.23 1.07 23.15
CA THR A 356 -10.06 0.39 23.77
C THR A 356 -8.79 1.22 23.52
N PRO A 357 -7.78 1.17 24.41
CA PRO A 357 -6.51 1.85 24.17
C PRO A 357 -5.82 1.40 22.86
N ALA A 358 -5.81 0.10 22.59
CA ALA A 358 -5.26 -0.47 21.36
C ALA A 358 -6.02 0.02 20.11
N GLY A 359 -7.35 -0.09 20.13
CA GLY A 359 -8.16 0.38 19.01
C GLY A 359 -8.10 1.91 18.81
N LEU A 360 -7.98 2.68 19.89
CA LEU A 360 -7.75 4.14 19.80
C LEU A 360 -6.45 4.46 19.07
N GLU A 361 -5.35 3.80 19.42
CA GLU A 361 -4.06 4.05 18.76
C GLU A 361 -4.05 3.58 17.31
N ARG A 362 -4.72 2.47 16.98
CA ARG A 362 -4.91 2.03 15.58
C ARG A 362 -5.67 3.07 14.76
N VAL A 363 -6.76 3.61 15.31
CA VAL A 363 -7.56 4.63 14.63
C VAL A 363 -6.77 5.93 14.46
N LYS A 364 -6.06 6.39 15.49
CA LYS A 364 -5.13 7.53 15.38
C LYS A 364 -4.08 7.29 14.31
N GLY A 365 -3.45 6.12 14.30
CA GLY A 365 -2.45 5.73 13.32
C GLY A 365 -2.99 5.71 11.89
N LEU A 366 -4.20 5.19 11.68
CA LEU A 366 -4.87 5.19 10.38
C LEU A 366 -5.10 6.62 9.86
N LEU A 367 -5.56 7.52 10.73
CA LEU A 367 -5.77 8.92 10.37
C LEU A 367 -4.45 9.65 10.06
N ARG A 368 -3.39 9.38 10.83
CA ARG A 368 -2.04 9.91 10.53
C ARG A 368 -1.54 9.38 9.19
N ALA A 369 -1.72 8.09 8.91
CA ALA A 369 -1.33 7.47 7.65
C ALA A 369 -2.09 8.05 6.45
N TYR A 370 -3.41 8.26 6.56
CA TYR A 370 -4.20 8.91 5.51
C TYR A 370 -3.72 10.33 5.23
N GLN A 371 -3.44 11.12 6.27
CA GLN A 371 -2.91 12.47 6.09
C GLN A 371 -1.51 12.45 5.47
N HIS A 372 -0.67 11.49 5.86
CA HIS A 372 0.67 11.31 5.28
C HIS A 372 0.59 10.97 3.79
N ASP A 373 -0.30 10.05 3.40
CA ASP A 373 -0.52 9.66 2.01
C ASP A 373 -1.04 10.84 1.18
N GLU A 374 -2.02 11.57 1.71
CA GLU A 374 -2.55 12.79 1.08
C GLU A 374 -1.47 13.85 0.88
N ASN A 375 -0.59 14.09 1.87
CA ASN A 375 0.52 15.01 1.75
C ASN A 375 1.50 14.58 0.64
N ARG A 376 1.80 13.27 0.56
CA ARG A 376 2.67 12.72 -0.48
C ARG A 376 2.04 12.88 -1.86
N GLN A 377 0.78 12.49 -2.03
CA GLN A 377 0.05 12.62 -3.29
C GLN A 377 -0.07 14.09 -3.74
N ALA A 378 -0.37 14.99 -2.80
CA ALA A 378 -0.44 16.42 -3.04
C ALA A 378 0.89 16.98 -3.56
N GLY A 379 2.00 16.58 -2.93
CA GLY A 379 3.35 16.95 -3.36
C GLY A 379 3.68 16.47 -4.77
N LEU A 380 3.37 15.21 -5.10
CA LEU A 380 3.56 14.65 -6.45
C LEU A 380 2.73 15.39 -7.51
N GLN A 381 1.52 15.80 -7.15
CA GLN A 381 0.61 16.55 -8.02
C GLN A 381 0.87 18.07 -8.00
N GLN A 382 1.85 18.54 -7.23
CA GLN A 382 2.16 19.96 -7.01
C GLN A 382 0.93 20.78 -6.60
N ARG A 383 0.09 20.20 -5.72
CA ARG A 383 -1.09 20.85 -5.14
C ARG A 383 -0.95 20.98 -3.63
N GLU A 384 -1.75 21.85 -3.05
CA GLU A 384 -1.93 21.90 -1.60
C GLU A 384 -2.62 20.63 -1.10
N PRO A 385 -2.19 20.05 0.03
CA PRO A 385 -2.85 18.91 0.64
C PRO A 385 -4.19 19.31 1.26
N VAL A 386 -5.17 18.41 1.16
CA VAL A 386 -6.43 18.55 1.87
C VAL A 386 -6.24 18.09 3.30
N SER A 387 -6.67 18.92 4.25
CA SER A 387 -6.71 18.51 5.66
C SER A 387 -7.84 17.51 5.90
N LEU A 388 -7.48 16.38 6.50
CA LEU A 388 -8.40 15.33 6.96
C LEU A 388 -8.86 15.54 8.42
N GLN A 389 -8.73 16.76 8.96
CA GLN A 389 -9.16 17.10 10.33
C GLN A 389 -10.62 16.72 10.62
N PHE A 390 -11.49 16.79 9.61
CA PHE A 390 -12.91 16.43 9.76
C PHE A 390 -13.12 14.97 10.22
N LEU A 391 -12.19 14.06 9.92
CA LEU A 391 -12.24 12.67 10.37
C LEU A 391 -11.92 12.55 11.87
N TRP A 392 -10.95 13.33 12.35
CA TRP A 392 -10.64 13.43 13.77
C TRP A 392 -11.84 14.02 14.55
N ASP A 393 -12.42 15.09 14.02
CA ASP A 393 -13.57 15.77 14.62
C ASP A 393 -14.79 14.84 14.71
N ALA A 394 -15.04 14.00 13.69
CA ALA A 394 -16.14 13.03 13.69
C ALA A 394 -16.06 11.97 14.81
N LEU A 395 -14.85 11.74 15.34
CA LEU A 395 -14.57 10.85 16.46
C LEU A 395 -14.35 11.59 17.79
N GLY A 396 -14.37 12.93 17.78
CA GLY A 396 -14.03 13.74 18.96
C GLY A 396 -12.56 13.63 19.38
N LEU A 397 -11.67 13.34 18.42
CA LEU A 397 -10.23 13.20 18.64
C LEU A 397 -9.48 14.45 18.18
N VAL A 398 -8.23 14.59 18.62
CA VAL A 398 -7.32 15.67 18.20
C VAL A 398 -6.02 15.04 17.70
N PRO A 399 -5.43 15.55 16.60
CA PRO A 399 -4.09 15.15 16.19
C PRO A 399 -3.09 15.55 17.29
N GLU A 400 -2.33 14.58 17.80
CA GLU A 400 -1.26 14.79 18.77
C GLU A 400 0.07 15.15 18.10
#